data_AF-A0A520EA50-F1
#
_entry.id   AF-A0A520EA50-F1
#
_cell.length_a   1.000
_cell.length_b   1.000
_cell.length_c   1.000
_cell.angle_alpha   90.00
_cell.angle_beta   90.00
_cell.angle_gamma   90.00
#
_symmetry.space_group_name_H-M   'P 1'
#
loop_
_entity.id
_entity.type
_entity.pdbx_description
1 polymer ?
#
loop_
_entity_poly.entity_id
_entity_poly.type
_entity_poly.pdbx_seq_one_letter_code
_entity_poly.pdbx_strand_id
1 'polypeptide(L)'
;MNRTKVDDHVAMAELPTTGSIFQVSWPVRTGDIHTDKQLRLDAIARYLQDAGFDNLVDRGAMDTHPLWMVRRTVIDVLEPVIWPDRVHLQRWCSGLSSKWCSMRVRIRSD
;
A
#
# COMPACT_ATOMS: atom_id res chain seq x y z
N MET A 1 -6.26 -22.21 -29.60
CA MET A 1 -5.32 -22.83 -28.64
C MET A 1 -5.15 -21.87 -27.46
N ASN A 2 -6.10 -21.82 -26.52
CA ASN A 2 -6.00 -20.94 -25.36
C ASN A 2 -5.12 -21.62 -24.30
N ARG A 3 -3.92 -21.08 -24.06
CA ARG A 3 -3.18 -21.37 -22.83
C ARG A 3 -3.95 -20.71 -21.69
N THR A 4 -4.72 -21.49 -20.95
CA THR A 4 -5.09 -21.10 -19.58
C THR A 4 -3.79 -21.01 -18.80
N LYS A 5 -3.30 -19.80 -18.59
CA LYS A 5 -2.17 -19.55 -17.70
C LYS A 5 -2.67 -19.95 -16.32
N VAL A 6 -2.15 -21.03 -15.76
CA VAL A 6 -2.35 -21.33 -14.34
C VAL A 6 -1.85 -20.11 -13.59
N ASP A 7 -2.72 -19.51 -12.80
CA ASP A 7 -2.39 -18.34 -12.00
C ASP A 7 -1.55 -18.83 -10.81
N ASP A 8 -0.23 -18.86 -10.98
CA ASP A 8 0.74 -19.12 -9.91
C ASP A 8 0.82 -17.91 -8.94
N HIS A 9 -0.30 -17.22 -8.71
CA HIS A 9 -0.38 -16.08 -7.81
C HIS A 9 -0.18 -16.58 -6.37
N VAL A 10 0.96 -16.21 -5.80
CA VAL A 10 1.25 -16.47 -4.40
C VAL A 10 0.67 -15.33 -3.58
N ALA A 11 -0.32 -15.64 -2.75
CA ALA A 11 -0.95 -14.69 -1.86
C ALA A 11 0.10 -13.91 -1.04
N MET A 12 -0.16 -12.62 -0.86
CA MET A 12 0.68 -11.77 -0.04
C MET A 12 0.66 -12.22 1.43
N ALA A 13 1.82 -12.15 2.09
CA ALA A 13 1.94 -12.50 3.51
C ALA A 13 1.01 -11.64 4.37
N GLU A 14 0.46 -12.29 5.39
CA GLU A 14 -0.48 -11.69 6.33
C GLU A 14 0.13 -10.53 7.13
N LEU A 15 -0.78 -9.73 7.71
CA LEU A 15 -0.39 -8.72 8.69
C LEU A 15 0.29 -9.43 9.88
N PRO A 16 1.46 -8.98 10.33
CA PRO A 16 2.15 -9.61 11.43
C PRO A 16 1.37 -9.40 12.73
N THR A 17 1.42 -10.38 13.63
CA THR A 17 0.77 -10.33 14.96
C THR A 17 1.60 -9.57 15.99
N THR A 18 2.86 -9.27 15.67
CA THR A 18 3.80 -8.55 16.53
C THR A 18 4.64 -7.57 15.71
N GLY A 19 5.27 -6.62 16.38
CA GLY A 19 6.14 -5.62 15.75
C GLY A 19 5.42 -4.30 15.44
N SER A 20 6.19 -3.37 14.89
CA SER A 20 5.73 -2.01 14.59
C SER A 20 4.94 -1.95 13.29
N ILE A 21 3.65 -1.63 13.40
CA ILE A 21 2.75 -1.36 12.27
C ILE A 21 2.42 0.13 12.30
N PHE A 22 2.74 0.83 11.21
CA PHE A 22 2.33 2.21 11.01
C PHE A 22 0.91 2.25 10.45
N GLN A 23 0.06 3.15 10.94
CA GLN A 23 -1.35 3.21 10.55
C GLN A 23 -1.78 4.64 10.23
N VAL A 24 -2.46 4.81 9.11
CA VAL A 24 -3.11 6.06 8.69
C VAL A 24 -4.44 5.76 8.07
N SER A 25 -5.34 6.74 8.07
CA SER A 25 -6.66 6.55 7.50
C SER A 25 -7.26 7.87 7.01
N TRP A 26 -7.83 7.83 5.82
CA TRP A 26 -8.32 9.00 5.09
C TRP A 26 -9.66 8.70 4.42
N PRO A 27 -10.59 9.66 4.34
CA PRO A 27 -11.75 9.51 3.47
C PRO A 27 -11.30 9.49 2.00
N VAL A 28 -11.95 8.67 1.16
CA VAL A 28 -11.72 8.68 -0.29
C VAL A 28 -12.18 10.02 -0.87
N ARG A 29 -11.33 10.67 -1.66
CA ARG A 29 -11.65 11.97 -2.28
C ARG A 29 -12.23 11.79 -3.66
N THR A 30 -13.09 12.72 -4.07
CA THR A 30 -13.72 12.72 -5.40
C THR A 30 -12.71 12.85 -6.54
N GLY A 31 -11.53 13.41 -6.30
CA GLY A 31 -10.43 13.47 -7.27
C GLY A 31 -9.69 12.15 -7.48
N ASP A 32 -9.89 11.17 -6.59
CA ASP A 32 -9.19 9.89 -6.59
C ASP A 32 -10.00 8.75 -7.23
N ILE A 33 -11.25 9.01 -7.60
CA ILE A 33 -12.17 8.01 -8.15
C ILE A 33 -12.34 8.10 -9.67
N HIS A 34 -12.75 6.99 -10.26
CA HIS A 34 -13.28 6.92 -11.62
C HIS A 34 -14.81 7.21 -11.62
N THR A 35 -15.44 7.29 -12.80
CA THR A 35 -16.87 7.64 -12.95
C THR A 35 -17.82 6.62 -12.32
N ASP A 36 -17.36 5.39 -12.09
CA ASP A 36 -18.05 4.32 -11.37
C ASP A 36 -17.81 4.36 -9.85
N LYS A 37 -17.22 5.44 -9.33
CA LYS A 37 -16.90 5.69 -7.92
C LYS A 37 -15.82 4.77 -7.33
N GLN A 38 -15.17 3.95 -8.14
CA GLN A 38 -14.06 3.11 -7.67
C GLN A 38 -12.78 3.94 -7.51
N LEU A 39 -12.00 3.65 -6.48
CA LEU A 39 -10.68 4.23 -6.30
C LEU A 39 -9.76 3.84 -7.45
N ARG A 40 -9.12 4.83 -8.08
CA ARG A 40 -8.22 4.59 -9.20
C ARG A 40 -6.89 3.99 -8.74
N LEU A 41 -6.29 3.16 -9.58
CA LEU A 41 -4.99 2.55 -9.29
C LEU A 41 -3.87 3.58 -9.08
N ASP A 42 -3.90 4.70 -9.80
CA ASP A 42 -2.93 5.78 -9.60
C ASP A 42 -3.17 6.56 -8.30
N ALA A 43 -4.41 6.60 -7.79
CA ALA A 43 -4.69 7.13 -6.46
C ALA A 43 -4.16 6.20 -5.36
N ILE A 44 -4.27 4.88 -5.55
CA ILE A 44 -3.61 3.90 -4.66
C ILE A 44 -2.11 4.17 -4.60
N ALA A 45 -1.45 4.42 -5.73
CA ALA A 45 -0.02 4.76 -5.76
C ALA A 45 0.31 6.02 -4.95
N ARG A 46 -0.53 7.08 -5.01
CA ARG A 46 -0.37 8.28 -4.16
C ARG A 46 -0.51 7.94 -2.69
N TYR A 47 -1.54 7.19 -2.30
CA TYR A 47 -1.74 6.78 -0.90
C TYR A 47 -0.55 5.98 -0.35
N LEU A 48 0.05 5.11 -1.18
CA LEU A 48 1.26 4.36 -0.80
C LEU A 48 2.48 5.25 -0.59
N GLN A 49 2.60 6.32 -1.39
CA GLN A 49 3.66 7.31 -1.27
C GLN A 49 3.49 8.17 -0.02
N ASP A 50 2.29 8.73 0.18
CA ASP A 50 1.99 9.60 1.33
C ASP A 50 2.13 8.83 2.65
N ALA A 51 1.56 7.62 2.74
CA ALA A 51 1.73 6.77 3.91
C ALA A 51 3.19 6.35 4.13
N GLY A 52 3.99 6.29 3.07
CA GLY A 52 5.42 6.04 3.17
C GLY A 52 6.20 7.21 3.73
N PHE A 53 5.85 8.42 3.30
CA PHE A 53 6.43 9.65 3.82
C PHE A 53 6.05 9.86 5.28
N ASP A 54 4.77 9.75 5.62
CA ASP A 54 4.29 9.89 7.00
C ASP A 54 4.93 8.86 7.93
N ASN A 55 5.14 7.63 7.45
CA ASN A 55 5.85 6.61 8.21
C ASN A 55 7.32 6.97 8.47
N LEU A 56 8.02 7.60 7.53
CA LEU A 56 9.40 8.05 7.75
C LEU A 56 9.45 9.19 8.79
N VAL A 57 8.49 10.12 8.74
CA VAL A 57 8.34 11.19 9.73
C VAL A 57 8.06 10.61 11.13
N ASP A 58 7.08 9.71 11.25
CA ASP A 58 6.75 8.99 12.50
C ASP A 58 7.96 8.31 13.13
N ARG A 59 8.87 7.78 12.30
CA ARG A 59 10.06 7.07 12.75
C ARG A 59 11.28 7.96 12.99
N GLY A 60 11.17 9.27 12.75
CA GLY A 60 12.31 10.19 12.79
C GLY A 60 13.41 9.81 11.80
N ALA A 61 13.07 9.10 10.71
CA ALA A 61 14.02 8.50 9.78
C ALA A 61 14.39 9.42 8.61
N MET A 62 13.77 10.60 8.51
CA MET A 62 13.92 11.53 7.39
C MET A 62 15.37 11.94 7.11
N ASP A 63 16.17 12.21 8.15
CA ASP A 63 17.56 12.64 7.97
C ASP A 63 18.46 11.50 7.47
N THR A 64 18.20 10.28 7.94
CA THR A 64 18.99 9.09 7.59
C THR A 64 18.59 8.44 6.27
N HIS A 65 17.32 8.61 5.86
CA HIS A 65 16.78 7.99 4.66
C HIS A 65 15.92 8.99 3.87
N PRO A 66 16.52 10.10 3.38
CA PRO A 66 15.77 11.23 2.85
C PRO A 66 15.07 10.93 1.51
N LEU A 67 15.54 9.92 0.77
CA LEU A 67 15.02 9.56 -0.54
C LEU A 67 14.94 8.04 -0.68
N TRP A 68 13.78 7.54 -1.11
CA TRP A 68 13.57 6.15 -1.48
C TRP A 68 13.05 6.03 -2.89
N MET A 69 13.58 5.06 -3.64
CA MET A 69 13.08 4.70 -4.97
C MET A 69 12.38 3.35 -4.91
N VAL A 70 11.11 3.33 -5.31
CA VAL A 70 10.36 2.08 -5.47
C VAL A 70 10.90 1.33 -6.68
N ARG A 71 11.38 0.10 -6.46
CA ARG A 71 11.97 -0.75 -7.52
C ARG A 71 11.00 -1.81 -8.05
N ARG A 72 10.02 -2.20 -7.23
CA ARG A 72 9.00 -3.19 -7.56
C ARG A 72 7.79 -2.97 -6.67
N THR A 73 6.61 -2.97 -7.28
CA THR A 73 5.32 -2.98 -6.56
C THR A 73 4.47 -4.10 -7.12
N VAL A 74 3.88 -4.89 -6.24
CA VAL A 74 2.83 -5.86 -6.56
C VAL A 74 1.61 -5.42 -5.77
N ILE A 75 0.47 -5.32 -6.45
CA ILE A 75 -0.81 -4.92 -5.85
C ILE A 75 -1.80 -6.03 -6.17
N ASP A 76 -2.34 -6.65 -5.12
CA ASP A 76 -3.48 -7.53 -5.25
C ASP A 76 -4.73 -6.75 -4.86
N VAL A 77 -5.67 -6.63 -5.79
CA VAL A 77 -6.97 -6.03 -5.52
C VAL A 77 -7.94 -7.16 -5.22
N LEU A 78 -8.25 -7.36 -3.94
CA LEU A 78 -9.19 -8.38 -3.48
C LEU A 78 -10.65 -7.89 -3.56
N GLU A 79 -10.86 -6.63 -3.19
CA GLU A 79 -12.13 -5.92 -3.26
C GLU A 79 -11.85 -4.47 -3.70
N PRO A 80 -12.74 -3.86 -4.50
CA PRO A 80 -12.59 -2.46 -4.87
C PRO A 80 -12.94 -1.55 -3.69
N VAL A 81 -12.16 -0.48 -3.50
CA VAL A 81 -12.53 0.62 -2.60
C VAL A 81 -13.52 1.53 -3.32
N ILE A 82 -14.68 1.81 -2.72
CA ILE A 82 -15.77 2.55 -3.34
C ILE A 82 -15.95 3.89 -2.61
N TRP A 83 -16.20 4.99 -3.31
CA TRP A 83 -16.59 6.23 -2.63
C TRP A 83 -18.04 6.14 -2.14
N PRO A 84 -18.38 6.61 -0.91
CA PRO A 84 -17.63 7.55 -0.06
C PRO A 84 -16.81 6.92 1.08
N ASP A 85 -16.31 5.70 0.90
CA ASP A 85 -15.64 4.98 1.98
C ASP A 85 -14.46 5.73 2.60
N ARG A 86 -14.08 5.31 3.81
CA ARG A 86 -12.83 5.69 4.45
C ARG A 86 -11.82 4.55 4.32
N VAL A 87 -10.64 4.85 3.78
CA VAL A 87 -9.55 3.87 3.69
C VAL A 87 -8.77 3.79 5.00
N HIS A 88 -8.35 2.59 5.37
CA HIS A 88 -7.49 2.28 6.50
C HIS A 88 -6.24 1.59 5.98
N LEU A 89 -5.09 2.24 6.12
CA LEU A 89 -3.81 1.74 5.68
C LEU A 89 -3.01 1.24 6.88
N GLN A 90 -2.52 0.01 6.78
CA GLN A 90 -1.57 -0.56 7.73
C GLN A 90 -0.29 -0.88 6.98
N ARG A 91 0.83 -0.29 7.40
CA ARG A 91 2.13 -0.38 6.75
C ARG A 91 3.17 -0.99 7.68
N TRP A 92 3.95 -1.94 7.18
CA TRP A 92 5.04 -2.56 7.93
C TRP A 92 6.19 -3.00 7.03
N CYS A 93 7.37 -3.17 7.62
CA CYS A 93 8.52 -3.74 6.94
C CYS A 93 8.44 -5.27 6.98
N SER A 94 8.47 -5.93 5.81
CA SER A 94 8.49 -7.40 5.70
C SER A 94 9.86 -7.95 5.31
N GLY A 95 10.86 -7.09 5.15
CA GLY A 95 12.23 -7.49 4.85
C GLY A 95 13.13 -6.27 4.74
N LEU A 96 14.34 -6.38 5.27
CA LEU A 96 15.31 -5.28 5.28
C LEU A 96 16.71 -5.83 5.04
N SER A 97 17.52 -5.04 4.37
CA SER A 97 18.97 -5.20 4.22
C SER A 97 19.64 -3.83 4.39
N SER A 98 20.96 -3.78 4.33
CA SER A 98 21.72 -2.51 4.32
C SER A 98 21.45 -1.65 3.09
N LYS A 99 20.82 -2.20 2.03
CA LYS A 99 20.61 -1.51 0.75
C LYS A 99 19.15 -1.44 0.28
N TRP A 100 18.24 -2.17 0.90
CA TRP A 100 16.84 -2.21 0.46
C TRP A 100 15.91 -2.57 1.61
N CYS A 101 14.66 -2.12 1.51
CA CYS A 101 13.56 -2.56 2.36
C CYS A 101 12.37 -2.99 1.49
N SER A 102 11.68 -4.04 1.92
CA SER A 102 10.39 -4.44 1.38
C SER A 102 9.31 -4.00 2.36
N MET A 103 8.49 -3.05 1.94
CA MET A 103 7.34 -2.59 2.70
C MET A 103 6.09 -3.29 2.21
N ARG A 104 5.21 -3.66 3.15
CA ARG A 104 3.85 -4.08 2.83
C ARG A 104 2.87 -3.03 3.31
N VAL A 105 1.77 -2.93 2.57
CA VAL A 105 0.64 -2.11 2.94
C VAL A 105 -0.62 -2.94 2.75
N ARG A 106 -1.45 -2.99 3.77
CA ARG A 106 -2.82 -3.51 3.71
C ARG A 106 -3.76 -2.33 3.71
N ILE A 107 -4.64 -2.29 2.72
CA ILE A 107 -5.69 -1.27 2.57
C ILE A 107 -7.03 -1.97 2.78
N ARG A 108 -7.87 -1.38 3.63
CA ARG A 108 -9.28 -1.75 3.81
C ARG A 108 -10.13 -0.51 3.71
N SER A 109 -11.42 -0.64 3.41
CA SER A 109 -12.36 0.47 3.44
C SER A 109 -13.66 0.12 4.15
N ASP A 110 -14.35 1.14 4.69
CA ASP A 110 -15.66 1.06 5.35
C ASP A 110 -16.57 2.23 4.96
#